data_AF-A0A9X2MDS7-F1
#
_entry.id   AF-A0A9X2MDS7-F1
#
_cell.length_a   1.000
_cell.length_b   1.000
_cell.length_c   1.000
_cell.angle_alpha   90.00
_cell.angle_beta   90.00
_cell.angle_gamma   90.00
#
_symmetry.space_group_name_H-M   'P 1'
#
loop_
_entity.id
_entity.type
_entity.pdbx_description
1 polymer ?
#
loop_
_entity_poly.entity_id
_entity_poly.type
_entity_poly.pdbx_seq_one_letter_code
_entity_poly.pdbx_strand_id
1 'polypeptide(L)'
;MQTRVRRANLVDADAYISKHYNAVGGKCQSKVKGLVTIIHYNSSSKSKELAKNVHEELLKLHKDHNCKNFGVRKDTDISGFSLYVLRNTKMPAILTESKYVESIVK
;
A
#
# COMPACT_ATOMS: atom_id res chain seq x y z
N MET A 1 14.62 -5.15 1.32
CA MET A 1 13.59 -4.81 2.32
C MET A 1 14.18 -4.22 3.60
N GLN A 2 15.19 -4.85 4.22
CA GLN A 2 15.77 -4.42 5.50
C GLN A 2 16.32 -2.97 5.49
N THR A 3 17.00 -2.55 4.42
CA THR A 3 17.54 -1.18 4.30
C THR A 3 16.46 -0.09 4.39
N ARG A 4 15.25 -0.35 3.87
CA ARG A 4 14.15 0.64 3.88
C ARG A 4 13.65 0.87 5.31
N VAL A 5 13.38 -0.23 6.01
CA VAL A 5 12.96 -0.23 7.42
C VAL A 5 14.03 0.40 8.30
N ARG A 6 15.30 -0.01 8.12
CA ARG A 6 16.41 0.53 8.90
C ARG A 6 16.51 2.04 8.77
N ARG A 7 16.43 2.59 7.55
CA ARG A 7 16.51 4.05 7.33
C ARG A 7 15.38 4.78 8.04
N ALA A 8 14.13 4.32 7.90
CA ALA A 8 12.98 4.95 8.56
C ALA A 8 13.08 4.89 10.08
N ASN A 9 13.51 3.76 10.64
CA ASN A 9 13.69 3.58 12.07
C ASN A 9 14.91 4.34 12.63
N LEU A 10 15.94 4.62 11.83
CA LEU A 10 17.13 5.36 12.26
C LEU A 10 16.89 6.86 12.38
N VAL A 11 15.97 7.40 11.57
CA VAL A 11 15.62 8.82 11.58
C VAL A 11 14.37 9.10 12.41
N ASP A 12 13.85 8.09 13.12
CA ASP A 12 12.60 8.15 13.89
C ASP A 12 11.46 8.86 13.13
N ALA A 13 11.25 8.45 11.87
CA ALA A 13 10.25 9.08 11.02
C ALA A 13 8.84 9.04 11.66
N ASP A 14 8.04 10.09 11.45
CA ASP A 14 6.66 10.16 11.97
C ASP A 14 5.71 9.13 11.33
N ALA A 15 5.97 8.76 10.08
CA ALA A 15 5.20 7.79 9.32
C ALA A 15 6.04 7.09 8.24
N TYR A 16 5.66 5.86 7.89
CA TYR A 16 6.26 5.10 6.80
C TYR A 16 5.20 4.73 5.75
N ILE A 17 5.43 5.15 4.50
CA ILE A 17 4.54 4.85 3.37
C ILE A 17 5.34 4.09 2.31
N SER A 18 5.06 2.81 2.12
CA SER A 18 5.62 2.03 1.01
C SER A 18 4.69 2.15 -0.20
N LYS A 19 5.14 2.82 -1.26
CA LYS A 19 4.35 2.96 -2.50
C LYS A 19 4.71 1.86 -3.50
N HIS A 20 3.70 1.12 -3.95
CA HIS A 20 3.80 -0.01 -4.87
C HIS A 20 2.74 0.09 -5.99
N TYR A 21 2.94 -0.72 -7.02
CA TYR A 21 2.00 -0.95 -8.12
C TYR A 21 1.70 -2.45 -8.16
N ASN A 22 0.42 -2.78 -8.28
CA ASN A 22 -0.03 -4.17 -8.16
C ASN A 22 0.26 -4.97 -9.45
N ALA A 23 0.34 -6.29 -9.33
CA ALA A 23 0.47 -7.23 -10.44
C ALA A 23 -0.33 -8.51 -10.16
N VAL A 24 -1.24 -8.89 -11.06
CA VAL A 24 -1.97 -10.17 -11.00
C VAL A 24 -1.41 -11.12 -12.05
N GLY A 25 -1.06 -12.35 -11.64
CA GLY A 25 -0.73 -13.44 -12.57
C GLY A 25 0.62 -13.31 -13.27
N GLY A 26 1.55 -12.49 -12.74
CA GLY A 26 2.91 -12.35 -13.28
C GLY A 26 3.01 -11.74 -14.68
N LYS A 27 1.90 -11.24 -15.23
CA LYS A 27 1.82 -10.62 -16.56
C LYS A 27 1.22 -9.23 -16.43
N CYS A 28 1.66 -8.31 -17.29
CA CYS A 28 1.00 -7.01 -17.45
C CYS A 28 -0.42 -7.24 -17.98
N GLN A 29 -1.44 -6.72 -17.30
CA GLN A 29 -2.83 -6.86 -17.71
C GLN A 29 -3.65 -5.62 -17.34
N SER A 30 -4.56 -5.23 -18.23
CA SER A 30 -5.33 -3.97 -18.16
C SER A 30 -6.72 -4.13 -17.55
N LYS A 31 -7.15 -5.36 -17.22
CA LYS A 31 -8.54 -5.68 -16.86
C LYS A 31 -8.84 -5.48 -15.37
N VAL A 32 -7.86 -5.73 -14.51
CA VAL A 32 -7.99 -5.45 -13.08
C VAL A 32 -7.31 -4.11 -12.83
N LYS A 33 -8.10 -3.08 -12.53
CA LYS A 33 -7.62 -1.76 -12.10
C LYS A 33 -8.19 -1.51 -10.72
N GLY A 34 -7.35 -1.20 -9.74
CA GLY A 34 -7.86 -0.80 -8.45
C GLY A 34 -6.80 -0.29 -7.49
N LEU A 35 -7.31 0.29 -6.42
CA LEU A 35 -6.54 0.91 -5.35
C LEU A 35 -6.82 0.15 -4.06
N VAL A 36 -5.75 -0.28 -3.38
CA VAL A 36 -5.82 -0.81 -2.02
C VAL A 36 -4.73 -0.14 -1.17
N THR A 37 -5.10 0.20 0.07
CA THR A 37 -4.12 0.57 1.10
C THR A 37 -4.01 -0.57 2.10
N ILE A 38 -2.81 -1.04 2.35
CA ILE A 38 -2.52 -2.23 3.13
C ILE A 38 -1.89 -1.81 4.46
N ILE A 39 -2.40 -2.38 5.54
CA ILE A 39 -1.90 -2.22 6.91
C ILE A 39 -1.50 -3.58 7.48
N HIS A 40 -0.59 -3.59 8.46
CA HIS A 40 -0.29 -4.80 9.22
C HIS A 40 -1.55 -5.31 9.93
N TYR A 41 -1.79 -6.62 10.02
CA TYR A 41 -2.97 -7.17 10.71
C TYR A 41 -3.11 -6.70 12.17
N ASN A 42 -1.97 -6.47 12.84
CA ASN A 42 -1.86 -5.91 14.19
C ASN A 42 -1.41 -4.43 14.20
N SER A 43 -1.88 -3.63 13.24
CA SER A 43 -1.50 -2.22 13.13
C SER A 43 -2.07 -1.37 14.27
N SER A 44 -1.33 -0.34 14.68
CA SER A 44 -1.79 0.68 15.63
C SER A 44 -3.01 1.46 15.12
N SER A 45 -3.70 2.16 16.02
CA SER A 45 -4.79 3.10 15.66
C SER A 45 -4.31 4.18 14.69
N LYS A 46 -3.12 4.74 14.94
CA LYS A 46 -2.48 5.74 14.08
C LYS A 46 -2.23 5.24 12.66
N SER A 47 -1.80 3.98 12.48
CA SER A 47 -1.66 3.38 11.14
C SER A 47 -3.00 3.24 10.42
N LYS A 48 -4.07 2.91 11.14
CA LYS A 48 -5.42 2.79 10.56
C LYS A 48 -5.95 4.15 10.11
N GLU A 49 -5.74 5.19 10.91
CA GLU A 49 -6.10 6.57 10.56
C GLU A 49 -5.29 7.09 9.37
N LEU A 50 -3.96 6.90 9.39
CA LEU A 50 -3.08 7.21 8.26
C LEU A 50 -3.54 6.51 6.98
N ALA A 51 -3.87 5.21 7.07
CA ALA A 51 -4.33 4.44 5.93
C ALA A 51 -5.66 4.97 5.37
N LYS A 52 -6.63 5.30 6.24
CA LYS A 52 -7.92 5.87 5.83
C LYS A 52 -7.71 7.18 5.08
N ASN A 53 -6.99 8.13 5.69
CA ASN A 53 -6.80 9.47 5.13
C ASN A 53 -6.03 9.42 3.80
N VAL A 54 -4.94 8.66 3.73
CA VAL A 54 -4.18 8.49 2.48
C VAL A 54 -5.02 7.79 1.41
N HIS A 55 -5.82 6.80 1.77
CA HIS A 55 -6.67 6.09 0.80
C HIS A 55 -7.74 7.00 0.20
N GLU A 56 -8.41 7.80 1.03
CA GLU A 56 -9.42 8.77 0.58
C GLU A 56 -8.84 9.80 -0.40
N GLU A 57 -7.66 10.34 -0.12
CA GLU A 57 -6.97 11.26 -1.04
C GLU A 57 -6.54 10.58 -2.34
N LEU A 58 -6.02 9.35 -2.26
CA LEU A 58 -5.67 8.57 -3.45
C LEU A 58 -6.91 8.27 -4.32
N LEU A 59 -8.07 7.99 -3.72
CA LEU A 59 -9.32 7.81 -4.47
C LEU A 59 -9.72 9.08 -5.22
N LYS A 60 -9.64 10.26 -4.58
CA LYS A 60 -9.93 11.55 -5.23
C LYS A 60 -9.01 11.78 -6.43
N LEU A 61 -7.72 11.49 -6.27
CA LEU A 61 -6.71 11.65 -7.34
C LEU A 61 -6.89 10.66 -8.50
N HIS A 62 -7.53 9.50 -8.26
CA HIS A 62 -7.74 8.46 -9.27
C HIS A 62 -9.19 8.37 -9.76
N LYS A 63 -10.05 9.33 -9.43
CA LYS A 63 -11.48 9.31 -9.74
C LYS A 63 -11.76 9.09 -11.24
N ASP A 64 -10.91 9.64 -12.11
CA ASP A 64 -11.06 9.60 -13.57
C ASP A 64 -10.36 8.37 -14.20
N HIS A 65 -9.68 7.54 -13.40
CA HIS A 65 -8.94 6.38 -13.88
C HIS A 65 -9.73 5.06 -13.88
N ASN A 66 -11.05 5.12 -13.57
CA ASN A 66 -11.94 3.96 -13.47
C ASN A 66 -11.35 2.79 -12.66
N CYS A 67 -10.77 3.13 -11.49
CA CYS A 67 -10.14 2.16 -10.60
C CYS A 67 -11.15 1.63 -9.59
N LYS A 68 -11.19 0.31 -9.41
CA LYS A 68 -11.95 -0.32 -8.33
C LYS A 68 -11.39 0.10 -6.98
N ASN A 69 -12.26 0.55 -6.09
CA ASN A 69 -11.93 0.83 -4.70
C ASN A 69 -11.94 -0.48 -3.90
N PHE A 70 -10.77 -0.95 -3.47
CA PHE A 70 -10.65 -2.09 -2.56
C PHE A 70 -10.53 -1.68 -1.09
N GLY A 71 -10.51 -0.39 -0.78
CA GLY A 71 -10.45 0.13 0.58
C GLY A 71 -9.12 -0.12 1.27
N VAL A 72 -9.16 -0.01 2.59
CA VAL A 72 -8.08 -0.43 3.49
C VAL A 72 -8.23 -1.93 3.78
N ARG A 73 -7.12 -2.68 3.73
CA ARG A 73 -7.08 -4.13 3.96
C ARG A 73 -5.89 -4.52 4.84
N LYS A 74 -6.00 -5.63 5.56
CA LYS A 74 -4.85 -6.18 6.29
C LYS A 74 -3.93 -6.92 5.33
N ASP A 75 -2.65 -6.93 5.61
CA ASP A 75 -1.65 -7.65 4.85
C ASP A 75 -1.93 -9.15 4.75
N THR A 76 -2.45 -9.74 5.83
CA THR A 76 -2.89 -11.15 5.85
C THR A 76 -4.07 -11.42 4.93
N ASP A 77 -4.98 -10.46 4.74
CA ASP A 77 -6.14 -10.61 3.84
C ASP A 77 -5.71 -10.61 2.36
N ILE A 78 -4.57 -9.98 2.06
CA ILE A 78 -4.06 -9.80 0.69
C ILE A 78 -3.03 -10.88 0.34
N SER A 79 -2.10 -11.17 1.26
CA SER A 79 -0.94 -12.00 0.99
C SER A 79 -0.93 -13.34 1.73
N GLY A 80 -1.81 -13.53 2.71
CA GLY A 80 -1.80 -14.69 3.60
C GLY A 80 -0.68 -14.66 4.66
N PHE A 81 0.19 -13.64 4.66
CA PHE A 81 1.26 -13.47 5.64
C PHE A 81 1.49 -12.01 6.01
N SER A 82 2.36 -11.78 6.99
CA SER A 82 2.71 -10.44 7.46
C SER A 82 3.80 -9.81 6.59
N LEU A 83 3.53 -8.63 6.03
CA LEU A 83 4.47 -7.93 5.14
C LEU A 83 5.63 -7.33 5.93
N TYR A 84 6.87 -7.62 5.50
CA TYR A 84 8.08 -7.28 6.25
C TYR A 84 8.17 -5.80 6.64
N VAL A 85 7.90 -4.90 5.69
CA VAL A 85 7.98 -3.45 5.93
C VAL A 85 6.85 -2.91 6.80
N LEU A 86 5.72 -3.61 6.91
CA LEU A 86 4.64 -3.20 7.82
C LEU A 86 4.88 -3.76 9.23
N ARG A 87 5.53 -4.92 9.33
CA ARG A 87 5.86 -5.56 10.61
C ARG A 87 7.03 -4.91 11.36
N ASN A 88 8.07 -4.48 10.64
CA ASN A 88 9.36 -4.13 11.27
C ASN A 88 9.63 -2.62 11.39
N THR A 89 8.73 -1.77 10.90
CA THR A 89 8.89 -0.31 11.03
C THR A 89 8.18 0.16 12.30
N LYS A 90 8.82 1.06 13.06
CA LYS A 90 8.42 1.41 14.44
C LYS A 90 7.27 2.43 14.50
N MET A 91 7.17 3.29 13.50
CA MET A 91 6.15 4.33 13.38
C MET A 91 4.91 3.81 12.64
N PRO A 92 3.81 4.57 12.61
CA PRO A 92 2.65 4.24 11.77
C PRO A 92 3.05 3.95 10.32
N ALA A 93 2.66 2.78 9.82
CA ALA A 93 3.12 2.25 8.55
C ALA A 93 1.98 1.75 7.69
N ILE A 94 2.01 2.11 6.40
CA ILE A 94 1.08 1.66 5.37
C ILE A 94 1.84 1.26 4.10
N LEU A 95 1.21 0.44 3.28
CA LEU A 95 1.65 0.14 1.92
C LEU A 95 0.51 0.44 0.95
N THR A 96 0.75 1.20 -0.10
CA THR A 96 -0.27 1.51 -1.11
C THR A 96 0.01 0.74 -2.37
N GLU A 97 -0.97 0.02 -2.89
CA GLU A 97 -0.94 -0.56 -4.23
C GLU A 97 -1.82 0.31 -5.13
N SER A 98 -1.18 1.23 -5.85
CA SER A 98 -1.88 2.22 -6.67
C SER A 98 -1.79 1.82 -8.14
N LYS A 99 -2.91 1.36 -8.73
CA LYS A 99 -3.00 0.93 -10.13
C LYS A 99 -2.12 -0.31 -10.44
N TYR A 100 -2.51 -1.05 -11.46
CA TYR A 100 -1.69 -2.13 -12.00
C TYR A 100 -0.71 -1.55 -13.03
N VAL A 101 0.47 -2.15 -13.14
CA VAL A 101 1.46 -1.73 -14.15
C VAL A 101 0.84 -1.88 -15.54
N GLU A 102 0.43 -0.76 -16.14
CA GLU A 102 0.09 -0.67 -17.56
C GLU A 102 1.39 -0.77 -18.35
N SER A 103 1.45 -1.67 -19.32
CA SER A 103 2.49 -1.60 -20.35
C SER A 103 2.30 -0.28 -21.07
N ILE A 104 3.27 0.64 -20.95
CA ILE A 104 3.41 1.73 -21.93
C ILE A 104 3.92 1.04 -23.20
N VAL A 105 2.99 0.56 -24.04
CA VAL A 105 3.31 0.33 -25.44
C VAL A 105 3.10 1.69 -26.11
N LYS A 106 4.21 2.36 -26.41
CA LYS A 106 4.23 3.46 -27.37
C LYS A 106 4.00 2.90 -28.77
#